data_AF-A0A844XVK7-F1
#
_entry.id   AF-A0A844XVK7-F1
#
_cell.length_a   1.000
_cell.length_b   1.000
_cell.length_c   1.000
_cell.angle_alpha   90.00
_cell.angle_beta   90.00
_cell.angle_gamma   90.00
#
_symmetry.space_group_name_H-M   'P 1'
#
loop_
_entity.id
_entity.type
_entity.pdbx_description
1 polymer ?
#
loop_
_entity_poly.entity_id
_entity_poly.type
_entity_poly.pdbx_seq_one_letter_code
_entity_poly.pdbx_strand_id
1 'polypeptide(L)'
;MQKRGVSVRKLVNEGVIRRSHRNRFFERIAEGSLPIAEFHAVSARLEIDPIRAAITVQCFSDPASYEDPCCETSALVAIAMATHLPGELAACEGTFETIRDELCNGIAKNTSSAIAKYHRKLEDRRNGGDFDFAYG
;
A
#
# COMPACT_ATOMS: atom_id res chain seq x y z
N MET A 1 5.85 3.45 -13.53
CA MET A 1 5.85 3.79 -14.97
C MET A 1 6.02 2.56 -15.87
N GLN A 2 7.15 1.83 -15.79
CA GLN A 2 7.42 0.65 -16.63
C GLN A 2 6.30 -0.41 -16.59
N LYS A 3 5.90 -0.86 -15.39
CA LYS A 3 4.81 -1.84 -15.20
C LYS A 3 3.47 -1.42 -15.81
N ARG A 4 3.18 -0.12 -15.84
CA ARG A 4 1.94 0.43 -16.38
C ARG A 4 2.05 0.82 -17.86
N GLY A 5 3.19 0.56 -18.50
CA GLY A 5 3.44 0.94 -19.90
C GLY A 5 3.33 2.45 -20.14
N VAL A 6 3.58 3.27 -19.11
CA VAL A 6 3.45 4.73 -19.20
C VAL A 6 4.82 5.35 -19.45
N SER A 7 4.94 6.12 -20.52
CA SER A 7 6.13 6.93 -20.83
C SER A 7 5.94 8.38 -20.40
N VAL A 8 7.04 9.11 -20.22
CA VAL A 8 6.99 10.56 -19.92
C VAL A 8 6.26 11.34 -21.02
N ARG A 9 6.42 10.92 -22.29
CA ARG A 9 5.69 11.50 -23.42
C ARG A 9 4.17 11.31 -23.27
N LYS A 10 3.74 10.14 -22.81
CA LYS A 10 2.32 9.86 -22.55
C LYS A 10 1.76 10.75 -21.46
N LEU A 11 2.50 10.94 -20.35
CA LEU A 11 2.11 11.87 -19.27
C LEU A 11 1.92 13.32 -19.76
N VAL A 12 2.79 13.79 -20.66
CA VAL A 12 2.65 15.12 -21.27
C VAL A 12 1.42 15.20 -22.17
N ASN A 13 1.22 14.19 -23.02
CA ASN A 13 0.09 14.15 -23.95
C ASN A 13 -1.26 14.09 -23.22
N GLU A 14 -1.31 13.44 -22.06
CA GLU A 14 -2.47 13.37 -21.18
C GLU A 14 -2.62 14.62 -20.29
N GLY A 15 -1.70 15.58 -20.37
CA GLY A 15 -1.73 16.81 -19.57
C GLY A 15 -1.38 16.62 -18.09
N VAL A 16 -0.92 15.43 -17.69
CA VAL A 16 -0.53 15.11 -16.31
C VAL A 16 0.68 15.92 -15.85
N ILE A 17 1.61 16.17 -16.78
CA ILE A 17 2.77 17.03 -16.56
C ILE A 17 2.91 18.06 -17.68
N ARG A 18 3.52 19.20 -17.38
CA ARG A 18 3.74 20.25 -18.40
C ARG A 18 4.72 19.78 -19.48
N ARG A 19 4.53 20.26 -20.72
CA ARG A 19 5.46 19.94 -21.82
C ARG A 19 6.90 20.38 -21.54
N SER A 20 7.07 21.54 -20.88
CA SER A 20 8.39 22.04 -20.43
C SER A 20 9.05 21.13 -19.39
N HIS A 21 8.26 20.38 -18.62
CA HIS A 21 8.70 19.50 -17.55
C HIS A 21 9.04 18.07 -18.01
N ARG A 22 8.87 17.80 -19.32
CA ARG A 22 9.20 16.50 -19.94
C ARG A 22 10.68 16.18 -19.82
N ASN A 23 11.53 17.17 -20.09
CA ASN A 23 12.98 16.99 -20.05
C ASN A 23 13.43 16.94 -18.58
N ARG A 24 14.41 16.09 -18.27
CA ARG A 24 14.93 15.90 -16.90
C ARG A 24 13.87 15.42 -15.88
N PHE A 25 12.75 14.86 -16.35
CA PHE A 25 11.66 14.43 -15.46
C PHE A 25 12.12 13.51 -14.33
N PHE A 26 12.92 12.48 -14.64
CA PHE A 26 13.43 11.54 -13.64
C PHE A 26 14.45 12.17 -12.69
N GLU A 27 15.30 13.07 -13.19
CA GLU A 27 16.24 13.82 -12.33
C GLU A 27 15.46 14.67 -11.32
N ARG A 28 14.41 15.36 -11.75
CA ARG A 28 13.56 16.16 -10.87
C ARG A 28 12.82 15.33 -9.82
N ILE A 29 12.44 14.09 -10.16
CA ILE A 29 11.91 13.15 -9.16
C ILE A 29 12.99 12.80 -8.13
N ALA A 30 14.18 12.42 -8.59
CA ALA A 30 15.28 12.01 -7.71
C ALA A 30 15.75 13.14 -6.78
N GLU A 31 15.75 14.38 -7.28
CA GLU A 31 16.07 15.59 -6.52
C GLU A 31 14.93 16.08 -5.61
N GLY A 32 13.72 15.51 -5.73
CA GLY A 32 12.55 15.99 -5.01
C GLY A 32 12.07 17.38 -5.46
N SER A 33 12.42 17.81 -6.68
CA SER A 33 12.11 19.14 -7.23
C SER A 33 10.82 19.18 -8.08
N LEU A 34 10.03 18.11 -8.03
CA LEU A 34 8.71 18.05 -8.67
C LEU A 34 7.68 18.85 -7.86
N PRO A 35 6.90 19.77 -8.48
CA PRO A 35 5.81 20.45 -7.80
C PRO A 35 4.82 19.44 -7.20
N ILE A 36 4.33 19.70 -5.99
CA ILE A 36 3.45 18.78 -5.26
C ILE A 36 2.20 18.38 -6.08
N ALA A 37 1.60 19.34 -6.79
CA ALA A 37 0.45 19.07 -7.66
C ALA A 37 0.79 18.13 -8.82
N GLU A 38 1.98 18.30 -9.41
CA GLU A 38 2.48 17.42 -10.48
C GLU A 38 2.78 16.02 -9.93
N PHE A 39 3.38 15.94 -8.74
CA PHE A 39 3.64 14.68 -8.05
C PHE A 39 2.34 13.91 -7.75
N HIS A 40 1.30 14.60 -7.23
CA HIS A 40 -0.01 13.99 -7.00
C HIS A 40 -0.66 13.53 -8.31
N ALA A 41 -0.63 14.36 -9.36
CA ALA A 41 -1.20 13.99 -10.65
C ALA A 41 -0.52 12.76 -11.26
N VAL A 42 0.81 12.70 -11.21
CA VAL A 42 1.59 11.54 -11.67
C VAL A 42 1.28 10.30 -10.81
N SER A 43 1.25 10.45 -9.49
CA SER A 43 0.98 9.33 -8.57
C SER A 43 -0.41 8.75 -8.78
N ALA A 44 -1.43 9.60 -8.89
CA ALA A 44 -2.80 9.21 -9.21
C ALA A 44 -2.88 8.51 -10.58
N ARG A 45 -2.22 9.08 -11.60
CA ARG A 45 -2.19 8.50 -12.94
C ARG A 45 -1.54 7.11 -12.99
N LEU A 46 -0.54 6.89 -12.15
CA LEU A 46 0.18 5.62 -12.04
C LEU A 46 -0.50 4.65 -11.08
N GLU A 47 -1.63 5.04 -10.45
CA GLU A 47 -2.34 4.27 -9.43
C GLU A 47 -1.38 3.84 -8.32
N ILE A 48 -0.53 4.78 -7.87
CA ILE A 48 0.36 4.55 -6.74
C ILE A 48 -0.45 4.72 -5.47
N ASP A 49 -0.52 3.67 -4.67
CA ASP A 49 -1.06 3.71 -3.32
C ASP A 49 -0.02 4.41 -2.42
N PRO A 50 -0.35 5.58 -1.85
CA PRO A 50 0.58 6.34 -1.04
C PRO A 50 0.92 5.65 0.29
N ILE A 51 -0.01 4.87 0.86
CA ILE A 51 0.21 4.15 2.12
C ILE A 51 1.12 2.96 1.85
N ARG A 52 0.88 2.21 0.77
CA ARG A 52 1.76 1.12 0.36
C ARG A 52 3.16 1.61 0.01
N ALA A 53 3.26 2.76 -0.66
CA ALA A 53 4.54 3.39 -0.97
C ALA A 53 5.30 3.80 0.31
N ALA A 54 4.60 4.41 1.28
CA ALA A 54 5.19 4.77 2.57
C ALA A 54 5.67 3.53 3.35
N ILE A 55 4.83 2.49 3.47
CA ILE A 55 5.19 1.23 4.13
C ILE A 55 6.39 0.59 3.46
N THR A 56 6.43 0.58 2.12
CA THR A 56 7.57 0.05 1.38
C THR A 56 8.83 0.79 1.80
N VAL A 57 8.88 2.11 1.62
CA VAL A 57 10.09 2.90 1.91
C VAL A 57 10.51 2.84 3.37
N GLN A 58 9.56 2.85 4.30
CA GLN A 58 9.83 3.00 5.74
C GLN A 58 10.04 1.66 6.46
N CYS A 59 9.38 0.60 6.00
CA CYS A 59 9.33 -0.67 6.73
C CYS A 59 9.93 -1.85 5.94
N PHE A 60 9.87 -1.84 4.61
CA PHE A 60 10.36 -2.92 3.77
C PHE A 60 11.56 -2.39 2.98
N SER A 61 12.78 -2.63 3.46
CA SER A 61 14.02 -2.04 2.94
C SER A 61 14.32 -2.27 1.44
N ASP A 62 13.46 -2.99 0.72
CA ASP A 62 13.51 -3.24 -0.72
C ASP A 62 12.28 -2.67 -1.45
N PRO A 63 12.46 -1.74 -2.41
CA PRO A 63 11.40 -1.22 -3.28
C PRO A 63 10.61 -2.29 -4.06
N ALA A 64 11.19 -3.47 -4.32
CA ALA A 64 10.48 -4.56 -4.97
C ALA A 64 9.30 -5.08 -4.13
N SER A 65 9.35 -4.86 -2.81
CA SER A 65 8.29 -5.25 -1.86
C SER A 65 6.97 -4.52 -2.08
N TYR A 66 6.92 -3.44 -2.88
CA TYR A 66 5.69 -2.70 -3.15
C TYR A 66 4.58 -3.56 -3.78
N GLU A 67 4.92 -4.61 -4.53
CA GLU A 67 3.92 -5.56 -5.07
C GLU A 67 3.83 -6.84 -4.25
N ASP A 68 4.55 -6.94 -3.14
CA ASP A 68 4.46 -8.10 -2.26
C ASP A 68 3.04 -8.12 -1.64
N PRO A 69 2.31 -9.25 -1.71
CA PRO A 69 1.05 -9.42 -1.02
C PRO A 69 1.08 -9.03 0.46
N CYS A 70 2.22 -9.21 1.16
CA CYS A 70 2.41 -8.77 2.54
C CYS A 70 2.40 -7.25 2.67
N CYS A 71 3.01 -6.52 1.72
CA CYS A 71 2.98 -5.06 1.72
C CYS A 71 1.56 -4.53 1.44
N GLU A 72 0.88 -5.10 0.45
CA GLU A 72 -0.51 -4.76 0.14
C GLU A 72 -1.46 -5.05 1.31
N THR A 73 -1.34 -6.22 1.94
CA THR A 73 -2.13 -6.56 3.13
C THR A 73 -1.85 -5.60 4.28
N SER A 74 -0.58 -5.23 4.50
CA SER A 74 -0.21 -4.27 5.55
C SER A 74 -0.85 -2.90 5.32
N ALA A 75 -0.84 -2.41 4.08
CA ALA A 75 -1.49 -1.16 3.71
C ALA A 75 -3.01 -1.20 3.95
N LEU A 76 -3.67 -2.29 3.54
CA LEU A 76 -5.12 -2.47 3.75
C LEU A 76 -5.49 -2.50 5.24
N VAL A 77 -4.69 -3.19 6.06
CA VAL A 77 -4.90 -3.21 7.52
C VAL A 77 -4.70 -1.82 8.13
N ALA A 78 -3.66 -1.10 7.71
CA ALA A 78 -3.41 0.26 8.18
C ALA A 78 -4.56 1.21 7.83
N ILE A 79 -5.08 1.13 6.60
CA ILE A 79 -6.27 1.90 6.15
C ILE A 79 -7.49 1.56 7.01
N ALA A 80 -7.77 0.28 7.20
CA ALA A 80 -8.90 -0.16 8.00
C ALA A 80 -8.80 0.35 9.43
N MET A 81 -7.65 0.21 10.08
CA MET A 81 -7.42 0.75 11.43
C MET A 81 -7.63 2.25 11.49
N ALA A 82 -7.04 3.01 10.58
CA ALA A 82 -7.20 4.47 10.52
C ALA A 82 -8.66 4.91 10.30
N THR A 83 -9.45 4.10 9.57
CA THR A 83 -10.87 4.36 9.32
C THR A 83 -11.74 4.09 10.56
N HIS A 84 -11.38 3.09 11.36
CA HIS A 84 -12.15 2.69 12.54
C HIS A 84 -11.83 3.53 13.79
N LEU A 85 -10.58 3.95 13.99
CA LEU A 85 -10.14 4.68 15.19
C LEU A 85 -10.95 5.94 15.54
N PRO A 86 -11.39 6.78 14.59
CA PRO A 86 -12.23 7.94 14.91
C PRO A 86 -13.57 7.58 15.58
N GLY A 87 -14.15 6.41 15.23
CA GLY A 87 -15.37 5.92 15.87
C GLY A 87 -15.14 5.54 17.33
N GLU A 88 -14.00 4.91 17.62
CA GLU A 88 -13.60 4.55 18.98
C GLU A 88 -13.27 5.79 19.83
N LEU A 89 -12.60 6.79 19.23
CA LEU A 89 -12.34 8.08 19.88
C LEU A 89 -13.63 8.76 20.37
N ALA A 90 -14.68 8.74 19.54
CA ALA A 90 -15.97 9.30 19.89
C ALA A 90 -16.63 8.56 21.06
N ALA A 91 -16.42 7.24 21.18
CA ALA A 91 -16.92 6.44 22.29
C ALA A 91 -16.17 6.70 23.62
N CYS A 92 -14.92 7.18 23.56
CA CYS A 92 -14.10 7.54 24.71
C CYS A 92 -14.22 9.02 25.13
N GLU A 93 -15.28 9.72 24.71
CA GLU A 93 -15.49 11.16 24.98
C GLU A 93 -14.29 12.04 24.59
N GLY A 94 -13.51 11.62 23.58
CA GLY A 94 -12.32 12.35 23.13
C GLY A 94 -11.05 12.11 23.95
N THR A 95 -11.08 11.27 24.99
CA THR A 95 -9.89 10.87 25.74
C THR A 95 -9.19 9.70 25.05
N PHE A 96 -8.27 10.01 24.13
CA PHE A 96 -7.48 9.00 23.43
C PHE A 96 -6.00 9.36 23.52
N GLU A 97 -5.28 8.57 24.29
CA GLU A 97 -3.83 8.70 24.42
C GLU A 97 -3.14 7.79 23.41
N THR A 98 -1.92 8.17 23.01
CA THR A 98 -1.08 7.29 22.22
C THR A 98 -0.73 6.05 23.03
N ILE A 99 -1.01 4.87 22.46
CA ILE A 99 -0.64 3.61 23.10
C ILE A 99 0.87 3.38 23.03
N ARG A 100 1.40 2.66 24.02
CA ARG A 100 2.83 2.31 24.10
C ARG A 100 3.24 1.36 22.98
N ASP A 101 4.50 1.46 22.56
CA ASP A 101 5.06 0.65 21.47
C ASP A 101 4.93 -0.87 21.72
N GLU A 102 5.04 -1.33 22.97
CA GLU A 102 4.88 -2.76 23.28
C GLU A 102 3.46 -3.25 22.97
N LEU A 103 2.44 -2.41 23.22
CA LEU A 103 1.06 -2.75 22.89
C LEU A 103 0.84 -2.73 21.38
N CYS A 104 1.40 -1.75 20.66
CA CYS A 104 1.41 -1.73 19.19
C CYS A 104 2.00 -3.02 18.62
N ASN A 105 3.14 -3.47 19.15
CA ASN A 105 3.79 -4.71 18.74
C ASN A 105 2.94 -5.95 19.05
N GLY A 106 2.27 -5.98 20.21
CA GLY A 106 1.33 -7.03 20.57
C GLY A 106 0.16 -7.14 19.58
N ILE A 107 -0.45 -5.99 19.22
CA ILE A 107 -1.51 -5.91 18.22
C ILE A 107 -0.99 -6.41 16.87
N ALA A 108 0.17 -5.93 16.42
CA ALA A 108 0.77 -6.33 15.16
C ALA A 108 1.03 -7.85 15.09
N LYS A 109 1.54 -8.46 16.16
CA LYS A 109 1.76 -9.91 16.26
C LYS A 109 0.45 -10.71 16.18
N ASN A 110 -0.58 -10.25 16.88
CA ASN A 110 -1.88 -10.92 16.87
C ASN A 110 -2.55 -10.83 15.49
N THR A 111 -2.56 -9.65 14.90
CA THR A 111 -3.13 -9.40 13.57
C THR A 111 -2.38 -10.19 12.48
N SER A 112 -1.05 -10.15 12.47
CA SER A 112 -0.25 -10.94 11.52
C SER A 112 -0.47 -12.44 11.68
N SER A 113 -0.59 -12.94 12.91
CA SER A 113 -0.92 -14.35 13.17
C SER A 113 -2.31 -14.72 12.65
N ALA A 114 -3.30 -13.83 12.79
CA ALA A 114 -4.65 -14.04 12.25
C ALA A 114 -4.66 -14.07 10.71
N ILE A 115 -3.95 -13.16 10.07
CA ILE A 115 -3.75 -13.13 8.62
C ILE A 115 -3.10 -14.42 8.13
N ALA A 116 -2.02 -14.86 8.76
CA ALA A 116 -1.34 -16.10 8.40
C ALA A 116 -2.28 -17.33 8.52
N LYS A 117 -3.09 -17.39 9.59
CA LYS A 117 -4.10 -18.45 9.75
C LYS A 117 -5.17 -18.41 8.66
N TYR A 118 -5.59 -17.23 8.23
CA TYR A 118 -6.54 -17.08 7.12
C TYR A 118 -5.96 -17.63 5.82
N HIS A 119 -4.70 -17.29 5.50
CA HIS A 119 -4.03 -17.80 4.30
C HIS A 119 -3.85 -19.32 4.31
N ARG A 120 -3.44 -19.92 5.45
CA ARG A 120 -3.37 -21.38 5.58
C ARG A 120 -4.70 -22.05 5.26
N LYS A 121 -5.81 -21.52 5.80
CA LYS A 121 -7.16 -22.05 5.50
C LYS A 121 -7.54 -21.91 4.03
N LEU A 122 -7.11 -20.84 3.36
CA LEU A 122 -7.34 -20.68 1.92
C LEU A 122 -6.57 -21.72 1.10
N GLU A 123 -5.31 -21.99 1.48
CA GLU A 123 -4.49 -23.02 0.85
C GLU A 123 -5.08 -24.42 1.05
N ASP A 124 -5.50 -24.75 2.27
CA ASP A 124 -6.15 -26.02 2.58
C ASP A 124 -7.41 -26.24 1.72
N ARG A 125 -8.22 -25.19 1.52
CA ARG A 125 -9.41 -25.26 0.66
C ARG A 125 -9.06 -25.43 -0.82
N ARG A 126 -7.99 -24.77 -1.29
CA ARG A 126 -7.53 -24.89 -2.69
C ARG A 126 -6.96 -26.28 -2.97
N ASN A 127 -6.24 -26.85 -2.01
CA ASN A 127 -5.61 -28.16 -2.15
C ASN A 127 -6.56 -29.33 -1.84
N GLY A 128 -7.55 -29.14 -0.98
CA GLY A 128 -8.55 -30.16 -0.62
C GLY A 128 -9.73 -30.25 -1.60
N GLY A 129 -9.97 -29.23 -2.43
CA GLY A 129 -11.06 -29.22 -3.41
C GLY A 129 -10.83 -30.05 -4.68
N ASP A 130 -9.58 -30.46 -4.93
CA ASP A 130 -9.19 -31.18 -6.16
C ASP A 130 -9.15 -32.71 -5.98
N PHE A 131 -9.12 -33.20 -4.73
CA PHE A 131 -9.09 -34.64 -4.45
C PHE A 131 -10.49 -35.28 -4.38
N ASP A 132 -11.53 -34.55 -3.97
CA ASP A 132 -12.89 -35.10 -3.84
C ASP A 132 -13.67 -35.15 -5.17
N PHE A 133 -13.19 -34.52 -6.24
CA PHE A 133 -13.83 -34.58 -7.57
C PHE A 133 -13.26 -35.64 -8.51
N ALA A 134 -12.15 -36.29 -8.15
CA ALA A 134 -11.50 -37.30 -9.00
C ALA A 134 -11.91 -38.75 -8.67
N TYR A 135 -12.60 -39.00 -7.55
CA TYR A 135 -13.01 -40.35 -7.12
C TYR A 135 -14.38 -40.42 -6.41
N GLY A 136 -15.26 -39.43 -6.62
CA GLY A 136 -16.64 -39.41 -6.12
C GLY A 136 -17.67 -39.83 -7.16
#